data_AF-A9Z1C5-F1
#
_entry.id   AF-A9Z1C5-F1
#
_cell.length_a   1.000
_cell.length_b   1.000
_cell.length_c   1.000
_cell.angle_alpha   90.00
_cell.angle_beta   90.00
_cell.angle_gamma   90.00
#
_symmetry.space_group_name_H-M   'P 1'
#
loop_
_entity.id
_entity.type
_entity.pdbx_description
1 polymer ?
#
loop_
_entity_poly.entity_id
_entity_poly.type
_entity_poly.pdbx_seq_one_letter_code
_entity_poly.pdbx_strand_id
1 'polypeptide(L)'
;WNTHPDPRDVQRVCQQQLDLLGFNYIDLYLMHFPVGYKHLCDEILKPMSDDKLQTTDVDYIDTWRAMEDLVKLGLVRSIGLSNFNMEQMQRIIQCSSSKPVVNQVEIWPGFLQKDLVDYCRYNGIAVTAYSPLGQPNRED
;
A
#
# COMPACT_ATOMS: atom_id res chain seq x y z
N TRP A 1 -4.29 -2.28 7.76
CA TRP A 1 -4.39 -3.57 7.03
C TRP A 1 -5.34 -3.40 5.84
N ASN A 2 -5.44 -4.34 4.89
CA ASN A 2 -6.16 -4.19 3.61
C ASN A 2 -7.70 -4.07 3.72
N THR A 3 -8.23 -3.92 4.92
CA THR A 3 -9.67 -3.86 5.24
C THR A 3 -10.26 -2.46 5.12
N HIS A 4 -9.47 -1.46 4.73
CA HIS A 4 -9.94 -0.08 4.51
C HIS A 4 -9.56 0.47 3.12
N PRO A 5 -9.94 -0.23 2.03
CA PRO A 5 -9.68 0.25 0.68
C PRO A 5 -10.67 1.34 0.24
N ASP A 6 -11.83 1.47 0.90
CA ASP A 6 -12.85 2.45 0.53
C ASP A 6 -12.32 3.88 0.68
N PRO A 7 -12.42 4.73 -0.36
CA PRO A 7 -12.00 6.13 -0.30
C PRO A 7 -12.51 6.90 0.91
N ARG A 8 -13.73 6.58 1.37
CA ARG A 8 -14.38 7.25 2.52
C ARG A 8 -13.68 6.96 3.84
N ASP A 9 -12.94 5.85 3.93
CA ASP A 9 -12.25 5.43 5.14
C ASP A 9 -10.80 5.90 5.21
N VAL A 10 -10.17 6.19 4.06
CA VAL A 10 -8.72 6.46 3.97
C VAL A 10 -8.27 7.57 4.92
N GLN A 11 -8.95 8.72 4.93
CA GLN A 11 -8.62 9.83 5.83
C GLN A 11 -8.88 9.49 7.29
N ARG A 12 -10.04 8.91 7.60
CA ARG A 12 -10.41 8.54 8.97
C ARG A 12 -9.38 7.58 9.58
N VAL A 13 -8.97 6.56 8.82
CA VAL A 13 -8.00 5.56 9.26
C VAL A 13 -6.61 6.14 9.40
N CYS A 14 -6.18 7.01 8.47
CA CYS A 14 -4.91 7.71 8.59
C CYS A 14 -4.86 8.56 9.86
N GLN A 15 -5.94 9.29 10.18
CA GLN A 15 -6.02 10.08 11.40
C GLN A 15 -5.99 9.20 12.66
N GLN A 16 -6.72 8.09 12.68
CA GLN A 16 -6.66 7.13 13.79
C GLN A 16 -5.24 6.59 14.02
N GLN A 17 -4.49 6.35 12.95
CA GLN A 17 -3.09 5.91 13.06
C GLN A 17 -2.16 7.02 13.57
N LEU A 18 -2.36 8.25 13.13
CA LEU A 18 -1.64 9.42 13.66
C LEU A 18 -1.86 9.56 15.16
N ASP A 19 -3.12 9.48 15.60
CA ASP A 19 -3.51 9.57 17.00
C ASP A 19 -2.89 8.42 17.82
N LEU A 20 -2.92 7.19 17.29
CA LEU A 20 -2.31 6.02 17.94
C LEU A 20 -0.79 6.14 18.08
N LEU A 21 -0.11 6.70 17.07
CA LEU A 21 1.33 6.88 17.08
C LEU A 21 1.77 8.14 17.85
N GLY A 22 0.85 9.04 18.17
CA GLY A 22 1.14 10.32 18.83
C GLY A 22 1.83 11.34 17.92
N PHE A 23 1.61 11.28 16.60
CA PHE A 23 2.18 12.21 15.63
C PHE A 23 1.10 13.05 14.96
N ASN A 24 1.49 14.25 14.51
CA ASN A 24 0.61 15.14 13.74
C ASN A 24 0.71 14.91 12.23
N TYR A 25 1.73 14.17 11.77
CA TYR A 25 1.89 13.80 10.36
C TYR A 25 2.75 12.54 10.20
N ILE A 26 2.67 11.88 9.04
CA ILE A 26 3.52 10.73 8.64
C ILE A 26 4.41 11.11 7.44
N ASP A 27 5.69 10.77 7.46
CA ASP A 27 6.60 11.07 6.34
C ASP A 27 6.28 10.27 5.06
N LEU A 28 5.91 9.00 5.21
CA LEU A 28 5.57 8.11 4.09
C LEU A 28 4.41 7.18 4.48
N TYR A 29 3.31 7.24 3.72
CA TYR A 29 2.14 6.39 3.91
C TYR A 29 1.91 5.48 2.70
N LEU A 30 1.78 4.17 2.93
CA LEU A 30 1.77 3.16 1.87
C LEU A 30 0.40 2.50 1.71
N MET A 31 -0.04 2.33 0.46
CA MET A 31 -1.09 1.37 0.14
C MET A 31 -0.49 -0.03 0.24
N HIS A 32 -0.91 -0.81 1.23
CA HIS A 32 -0.21 -2.03 1.61
C HIS A 32 -0.30 -3.15 0.55
N PHE A 33 -1.42 -3.26 -0.17
CA PHE A 33 -1.59 -4.20 -1.28
C PHE A 33 -2.55 -3.63 -2.35
N PRO A 34 -2.46 -4.09 -3.60
CA PRO A 34 -3.39 -3.73 -4.69
C PRO A 34 -4.73 -4.47 -4.63
N VAL A 35 -5.06 -5.11 -3.49
CA VAL A 35 -6.28 -5.89 -3.29
C VAL A 35 -6.93 -5.45 -1.98
N GLY A 36 -8.17 -4.98 -2.06
CA GLY A 36 -8.98 -4.62 -0.91
C GLY A 36 -9.74 -5.82 -0.33
N TYR A 37 -9.82 -5.90 1.00
CA TYR A 37 -10.64 -6.88 1.71
C TYR A 37 -11.96 -6.25 2.15
N LYS A 38 -13.02 -7.07 2.28
CA LYS A 38 -14.28 -6.58 2.83
C LYS A 38 -14.06 -6.10 4.26
N HIS A 39 -14.50 -4.88 4.56
CA HIS A 39 -14.56 -4.40 5.93
C HIS A 39 -15.76 -5.03 6.63
N LEU A 40 -15.52 -5.87 7.64
CA LEU A 40 -16.58 -6.43 8.50
C LEU A 40 -16.67 -5.65 9.82
N CYS A 41 -15.53 -5.50 10.50
CA CYS A 41 -15.30 -4.62 11.64
C CYS A 41 -13.78 -4.44 11.83
N ASP A 42 -13.36 -3.57 12.75
CA ASP A 42 -11.96 -3.21 12.98
C ASP A 42 -11.11 -4.37 13.53
N GLU A 43 -11.72 -5.31 14.26
CA GLU A 43 -11.01 -6.47 14.84
C GLU A 43 -10.71 -7.56 13.81
N ILE A 44 -11.44 -7.59 12.68
CA ILE A 44 -11.29 -8.63 11.66
C ILE A 44 -10.39 -8.13 10.53
N LEU A 45 -9.12 -8.50 10.60
CA LEU A 45 -8.12 -8.14 9.58
C LEU A 45 -8.18 -9.06 8.34
N LYS A 46 -8.62 -10.31 8.50
CA LYS A 46 -8.73 -11.28 7.40
C LYS A 46 -10.17 -11.79 7.36
N PRO A 47 -11.05 -11.15 6.58
CA PRO A 47 -12.45 -11.58 6.49
C PRO A 47 -12.52 -12.88 5.68
N MET A 48 -12.85 -13.99 6.34
CA MET A 48 -12.96 -15.31 5.71
C MET A 48 -14.42 -15.77 5.67
N SER A 49 -14.82 -16.42 4.57
CA SER A 49 -16.07 -17.18 4.46
C SER A 49 -15.79 -18.43 3.65
N ASP A 50 -16.20 -19.60 4.15
CA ASP A 50 -15.95 -20.90 3.51
C ASP A 50 -14.47 -21.09 3.09
N ASP A 51 -13.55 -20.78 4.01
CA ASP A 51 -12.09 -20.81 3.80
C ASP A 51 -11.56 -19.92 2.66
N LYS A 52 -12.39 -18.98 2.18
CA LYS A 52 -12.04 -18.01 1.16
C LYS A 52 -11.99 -16.60 1.72
N LEU A 53 -10.90 -15.91 1.40
CA LEU A 53 -10.73 -14.50 1.69
C LEU A 53 -11.79 -13.67 0.95
N GLN A 54 -12.48 -12.81 1.69
CA GLN A 54 -13.51 -11.94 1.16
C GLN A 54 -12.88 -10.63 0.68
N THR A 55 -12.86 -10.43 -0.64
CA THR A 55 -12.37 -9.21 -1.27
C THR A 55 -13.50 -8.22 -1.55
N THR A 56 -13.14 -6.96 -1.76
CA THR A 56 -14.04 -5.93 -2.28
C THR A 56 -13.68 -5.59 -3.72
N ASP A 57 -14.64 -5.02 -4.45
CA ASP A 57 -14.48 -4.55 -5.83
C ASP A 57 -13.99 -3.09 -5.91
N VAL A 58 -13.64 -2.48 -4.76
CA VAL A 58 -13.05 -1.13 -4.74
C VAL A 58 -11.73 -1.15 -5.51
N ASP A 59 -11.65 -0.27 -6.50
CA ASP A 59 -10.46 -0.12 -7.31
C ASP A 59 -9.37 0.59 -6.53
N TYR A 60 -8.14 0.07 -6.56
CA TYR A 60 -6.99 0.70 -5.92
C TYR A 60 -6.70 2.11 -6.47
N ILE A 61 -7.18 2.44 -7.67
CA ILE A 61 -7.09 3.81 -8.20
C ILE A 61 -7.94 4.79 -7.37
N ASP A 62 -9.12 4.38 -6.92
CA ASP A 62 -9.98 5.24 -6.11
C ASP A 62 -9.40 5.41 -4.70
N THR A 63 -8.84 4.34 -4.12
CA THR A 63 -8.07 4.42 -2.88
C THR A 63 -6.86 5.36 -3.03
N TRP A 64 -6.13 5.27 -4.14
CA TRP A 64 -4.97 6.12 -4.40
C TRP A 64 -5.35 7.60 -4.44
N ARG A 65 -6.44 7.95 -5.14
CA ARG A 65 -6.97 9.33 -5.18
C ARG A 65 -7.28 9.88 -3.80
N ALA A 66 -7.91 9.07 -2.93
CA ALA A 66 -8.14 9.46 -1.55
C ALA A 66 -6.84 9.64 -0.75
N MET A 67 -5.79 8.85 -1.05
CA MET A 67 -4.46 9.05 -0.47
C MET A 67 -3.81 10.36 -0.94
N GLU A 68 -4.05 10.81 -2.19
CA GLU A 68 -3.55 12.11 -2.67
C GLU A 68 -4.11 13.26 -1.83
N ASP A 69 -5.36 13.15 -1.37
CA ASP A 69 -5.97 14.17 -0.52
C ASP A 69 -5.32 14.24 0.88
N LEU A 70 -4.79 13.13 1.39
CA LEU A 70 -4.03 13.14 2.65
C LEU A 70 -2.78 14.04 2.57
N VAL A 71 -2.14 14.07 1.39
CA VAL A 71 -0.99 14.96 1.12
C VAL A 71 -1.44 16.41 1.14
N LYS A 72 -2.57 16.73 0.48
CA LYS A 72 -3.13 18.08 0.44
C LYS A 72 -3.52 18.60 1.82
N LEU A 73 -4.02 17.70 2.68
CA LEU A 73 -4.40 17.99 4.06
C LEU A 73 -3.20 18.11 5.02
N GLY A 74 -1.98 17.75 4.58
CA GLY A 74 -0.78 17.77 5.41
C GLY A 74 -0.70 16.64 6.44
N LEU A 75 -1.59 15.63 6.35
CA LEU A 75 -1.56 14.45 7.23
C LEU A 75 -0.38 13.52 6.90
N VAL A 76 0.02 13.51 5.63
CA VAL A 76 1.17 12.74 5.15
C VAL A 76 2.03 13.60 4.23
N ARG A 77 3.36 13.45 4.32
CA ARG A 77 4.30 14.17 3.45
C ARG A 77 4.40 13.51 2.08
N SER A 78 4.46 12.18 2.05
CA SER A 78 4.58 11.38 0.82
C SER A 78 3.68 10.16 0.86
N ILE A 79 3.25 9.70 -0.31
CA ILE A 79 2.49 8.46 -0.47
C ILE A 79 3.20 7.47 -1.42
N GLY A 80 3.03 6.19 -1.14
CA GLY A 80 3.66 5.13 -1.91
C GLY A 80 2.86 3.83 -1.90
N LEU A 81 3.49 2.79 -2.43
CA LEU A 81 2.89 1.49 -2.69
C LEU A 81 3.65 0.40 -1.94
N SER A 82 2.97 -0.72 -1.70
CA SER A 82 3.60 -1.96 -1.29
C SER A 82 2.93 -3.14 -1.99
N ASN A 83 3.75 -4.10 -2.45
CA ASN A 83 3.28 -5.28 -3.19
C ASN A 83 2.59 -4.97 -4.54
N PHE A 84 2.91 -3.83 -5.17
CA PHE A 84 2.41 -3.49 -6.51
C PHE A 84 3.36 -3.98 -7.61
N ASN A 85 2.79 -4.55 -8.67
CA ASN A 85 3.53 -4.95 -9.87
C ASN A 85 3.67 -3.77 -10.87
N MET A 86 4.40 -4.00 -11.96
CA MET A 86 4.67 -2.96 -12.98
C MET A 86 3.39 -2.44 -13.65
N GLU A 87 2.44 -3.32 -14.00
CA GLU A 87 1.19 -2.94 -14.68
C GLU A 87 0.29 -2.09 -13.78
N GLN A 88 0.17 -2.45 -12.50
CA GLN A 88 -0.62 -1.71 -11.51
C GLN A 88 0.01 -0.34 -11.23
N MET A 89 1.34 -0.28 -11.08
CA MET A 89 2.06 1.00 -10.94
C MET A 89 1.88 1.88 -12.17
N GLN A 90 1.98 1.31 -13.37
CA GLN A 90 1.76 2.04 -14.61
C GLN A 90 0.37 2.68 -14.64
N ARG A 91 -0.67 1.93 -14.22
CA ARG A 91 -2.04 2.43 -14.16
C ARG A 91 -2.18 3.58 -13.15
N ILE A 92 -1.57 3.49 -11.97
CA ILE A 92 -1.55 4.59 -10.99
C ILE A 92 -0.92 5.85 -11.61
N ILE A 93 0.23 5.71 -12.26
CA ILE A 93 0.94 6.82 -12.90
C ILE A 93 0.09 7.49 -13.99
N GLN A 94 -0.69 6.71 -14.73
CA GLN A 94 -1.52 7.20 -15.83
C GLN A 94 -2.85 7.84 -15.37
N CYS A 95 -3.41 7.39 -14.24
CA CYS A 95 -4.76 7.76 -13.82
C CYS A 95 -4.83 8.74 -12.63
N SER A 96 -3.69 9.22 -12.15
CA SER A 96 -3.57 10.01 -10.91
C SER A 96 -2.73 11.28 -11.09
N SER A 97 -2.87 12.22 -10.16
CA SER A 97 -2.18 13.51 -10.26
C SER A 97 -0.75 13.46 -9.73
N SER A 98 -0.48 12.53 -8.82
CA SER A 98 0.78 12.35 -8.12
C SER A 98 1.32 10.93 -8.34
N LYS A 99 2.65 10.86 -8.45
CA LYS A 99 3.38 9.61 -8.61
C LYS A 99 3.71 9.00 -7.24
N PRO A 100 3.62 7.68 -7.05
CA PRO A 100 4.14 7.05 -5.85
C PRO A 100 5.64 7.29 -5.71
N VAL A 101 6.09 7.68 -4.51
CA VAL A 101 7.52 7.93 -4.27
C VAL A 101 8.30 6.64 -3.98
N VAL A 102 7.62 5.61 -3.48
CA VAL A 102 8.20 4.32 -3.06
C VAL A 102 7.30 3.18 -3.50
N ASN A 103 7.90 2.04 -3.88
CA ASN A 103 7.27 0.74 -3.85
C ASN A 103 8.03 -0.20 -2.90
N GLN A 104 7.38 -0.67 -1.83
CA GLN A 104 7.96 -1.57 -0.84
C GLN A 104 7.59 -3.03 -1.16
N VAL A 105 8.58 -3.86 -1.50
CA VAL A 105 8.38 -5.23 -2.02
C VAL A 105 9.39 -6.23 -1.45
N GLU A 106 9.08 -7.53 -1.54
CA GLU A 106 9.97 -8.60 -1.07
C GLU A 106 11.24 -8.65 -1.91
N ILE A 107 12.41 -8.41 -1.32
CA ILE A 107 13.67 -8.55 -2.03
C ILE A 107 14.69 -9.17 -1.10
N TRP A 108 15.32 -10.26 -1.53
CA TRP A 108 16.42 -10.92 -0.83
C TRP A 108 17.32 -11.65 -1.85
N PRO A 109 18.50 -12.16 -1.48
CA PRO A 109 19.47 -12.69 -2.45
C PRO A 109 18.93 -13.76 -3.45
N GLY A 110 17.93 -14.56 -3.06
CA GLY A 110 17.27 -15.53 -3.94
C GLY A 110 16.00 -15.02 -4.63
N PHE A 111 15.56 -13.79 -4.35
CA PHE A 111 14.40 -13.15 -4.99
C PHE A 111 14.67 -11.66 -5.22
N LEU A 112 15.40 -11.34 -6.29
CA LEU A 112 15.92 -9.98 -6.53
C LEU A 112 14.91 -9.02 -7.19
N GLN A 113 13.87 -9.55 -7.84
CA GLN A 113 12.87 -8.76 -8.59
C GLN A 113 13.47 -7.71 -9.55
N LYS A 114 14.52 -8.07 -10.30
CA LYS A 114 15.33 -7.11 -11.08
C LYS A 114 14.52 -6.22 -12.01
N ASP A 115 13.58 -6.78 -12.77
CA ASP A 115 12.79 -6.02 -13.75
C ASP A 115 11.89 -4.98 -13.05
N LEU A 116 11.31 -5.34 -11.91
CA LEU A 116 10.51 -4.43 -11.09
C LEU A 116 11.36 -3.29 -10.52
N VAL A 117 12.57 -3.60 -10.03
CA VAL A 117 13.51 -2.61 -9.50
C VAL A 117 13.95 -1.63 -10.58
N ASP A 118 14.28 -2.13 -11.77
CA ASP A 118 14.68 -1.31 -12.91
C ASP A 118 13.51 -0.44 -13.40
N TYR A 119 12.29 -0.97 -13.41
CA TYR A 119 11.08 -0.20 -13.72
C TYR A 119 10.85 0.94 -12.71
N CYS A 120 11.00 0.66 -11.42
CA CYS A 120 10.87 1.67 -10.37
C CYS A 120 11.94 2.76 -10.56
N ARG A 121 13.20 2.37 -10.78
CA ARG A 121 14.31 3.30 -11.02
C ARG A 121 14.08 4.18 -12.24
N TYR A 122 13.67 3.61 -13.38
CA TYR A 122 13.34 4.36 -14.61
C TYR A 122 12.27 5.42 -14.36
N ASN A 123 11.32 5.09 -13.48
CA ASN A 123 10.24 5.97 -13.10
C ASN A 123 10.60 6.94 -11.95
N GLY A 124 11.80 6.90 -11.38
CA GLY A 124 12.12 7.71 -10.20
C GLY A 124 11.32 7.34 -8.96
N ILE A 125 10.89 6.08 -8.86
CA ILE A 125 10.24 5.48 -7.68
C ILE A 125 11.35 4.75 -6.90
N ALA A 126 11.51 5.07 -5.63
CA ALA A 126 12.44 4.36 -4.76
C ALA A 126 11.90 2.96 -4.42
N VAL A 127 12.80 2.01 -4.19
CA VAL A 127 12.43 0.65 -3.77
C VAL A 127 12.85 0.45 -2.32
N THR A 128 11.94 -0.07 -1.50
CA THR A 128 12.25 -0.53 -0.14
C THR A 128 12.09 -2.05 -0.10
N ALA A 129 13.16 -2.76 0.23
CA ALA A 129 13.13 -4.20 0.40
C ALA A 129 12.52 -4.57 1.76
N TYR A 130 11.41 -5.32 1.78
CA TYR A 130 11.01 -6.06 2.97
C TYR A 130 11.52 -7.50 2.92
N SER A 131 11.60 -8.15 4.08
CA SER A 131 12.21 -9.48 4.24
C SER A 131 13.61 -9.62 3.62
N PRO A 132 14.54 -8.66 3.82
CA PRO A 132 15.84 -8.67 3.15
C PRO A 132 16.72 -9.89 3.49
N LEU A 133 16.40 -10.58 4.59
CA LEU A 133 17.08 -11.78 5.06
C LEU A 133 16.35 -13.09 4.69
N GLY A 134 15.35 -13.05 3.81
CA GLY A 134 14.67 -14.24 3.28
C GLY A 134 13.75 -14.98 4.24
N GLN A 135 13.31 -14.35 5.34
CA GLN A 135 12.41 -14.94 6.36
C GLN A 135 12.86 -16.34 6.83
N PRO A 136 13.97 -16.46 7.60
CA PRO A 136 14.57 -17.75 7.93
C PRO A 136 13.66 -18.73 8.71
N ASN A 137 12.56 -18.25 9.30
CA ASN A 137 11.60 -19.05 10.08
C ASN A 137 10.21 -19.11 9.42
N ARG A 138 10.11 -18.98 8.09
CA ARG A 138 8.83 -19.14 7.41
C ARG A 138 8.42 -20.62 7.45
N GLU A 139 7.35 -20.93 8.16
CA GLU A 139 6.70 -22.25 8.09
C GLU A 139 6.05 -22.40 6.70
N ASP A 140 6.23 -23.57 6.08
CA ASP A 140 5.66 -23.93 4.77
C ASP A 140 4.12 -23.99 4.80
#